data_AF-A0A2E2QTV2-F1
#
_entry.id   AF-A0A2E2QTV2-F1
#
_cell.length_a   1.000
_cell.length_b   1.000
_cell.length_c   1.000
_cell.angle_alpha   90.00
_cell.angle_beta   90.00
_cell.angle_gamma   90.00
#
_symmetry.space_group_name_H-M   'P 1'
#
loop_
_entity.id
_entity.type
_entity.pdbx_description
1 polymer ?
#
loop_
_entity_poly.entity_id
_entity_poly.type
_entity_poly.pdbx_seq_one_letter_code
_entity_poly.pdbx_strand_id
1 'polypeptide(L)'
;MITHLKLESPKAWLLVVLLSLGPLLAGCMPGTIETVAGTAFIWEQKQDYKHKNEVDRAVDKYVRDHAESPCKYDEDRVMTSAVEILKKYRLTGLEEVYKRLEGIYEDESQPDNVRAGALYNMAVLQSRRHAPKKILARELFKQLYIEFPNEYRCIFKATEWRDSMIEQQLLLPGETVESFLREAAEDIEKRKGVQ
;
A
#
# COMPACT_ATOMS: atom_id res chain seq x y z
N MET A 1 36.59 -68.04 30.62
CA MET A 1 35.48 -68.67 29.89
C MET A 1 35.07 -67.70 28.81
N ILE A 2 35.66 -67.87 27.62
CA ILE A 2 35.47 -67.09 26.40
C ILE A 2 34.75 -68.02 25.44
N THR A 3 33.60 -67.60 24.89
CA THR A 3 32.92 -68.30 23.81
C THR A 3 33.26 -67.64 22.48
N HIS A 4 33.73 -68.47 21.56
CA HIS A 4 34.12 -68.17 20.19
C HIS A 4 32.93 -67.72 19.32
N LEU A 5 33.18 -66.78 18.40
CA LEU A 5 32.48 -66.69 17.13
C LEU A 5 33.53 -66.56 16.02
N LYS A 6 33.63 -67.64 15.24
CA LYS A 6 34.51 -67.81 14.08
C LYS A 6 33.61 -67.66 12.85
N LEU A 7 33.94 -66.74 11.95
CA LEU A 7 33.36 -66.72 10.59
C LEU A 7 34.47 -66.44 9.58
N GLU A 8 34.84 -67.52 8.89
CA GLU A 8 35.72 -67.61 7.74
C GLU A 8 34.94 -67.22 6.48
N SER A 9 35.46 -66.31 5.64
CA SER A 9 35.24 -66.33 4.17
C SER A 9 35.93 -65.12 3.48
N PRO A 10 36.89 -65.34 2.57
CA PRO A 10 37.76 -64.31 1.99
C PRO A 10 37.20 -63.60 0.74
N LYS A 11 35.87 -63.42 0.64
CA LYS A 11 35.22 -62.77 -0.52
C LYS A 11 34.88 -61.29 -0.32
N ALA A 12 35.25 -60.71 0.82
CA ALA A 12 34.93 -59.32 1.17
C ALA A 12 35.95 -58.27 0.65
N TRP A 13 36.97 -58.69 -0.10
CA TRP A 13 38.06 -57.82 -0.57
C TRP A 13 38.03 -57.47 -2.06
N LEU A 14 36.89 -57.67 -2.74
CA LEU A 14 36.75 -57.43 -4.18
C LEU A 14 35.75 -56.32 -4.56
N LEU A 15 35.15 -55.63 -3.58
CA LEU A 15 34.19 -54.53 -3.81
C LEU A 15 34.74 -53.13 -3.52
N VAL A 16 35.98 -53.00 -3.03
CA VAL A 16 36.56 -51.70 -2.62
C VAL A 16 37.47 -51.08 -3.70
N VAL A 17 37.80 -51.80 -4.77
CA VAL A 17 38.80 -51.35 -5.78
C VAL A 17 38.18 -50.92 -7.12
N LEU A 18 36.86 -51.01 -7.30
CA LEU A 18 36.18 -50.66 -8.57
C LEU A 18 35.48 -49.27 -8.58
N LEU A 19 35.77 -48.40 -7.61
CA LEU A 19 35.17 -47.07 -7.49
C LEU A 19 36.19 -45.93 -7.54
N SER A 20 37.26 -46.13 -8.31
CA SER A 20 38.27 -45.10 -8.60
C SER A 20 38.52 -44.98 -10.10
N LEU A 21 37.58 -44.36 -10.82
CA LEU A 21 37.80 -43.71 -12.11
C LEU A 21 36.58 -42.81 -12.40
N GLY A 22 36.69 -41.52 -12.08
CA GLY A 22 35.79 -40.49 -12.61
C GLY A 22 35.97 -40.31 -14.14
N PRO A 23 35.37 -39.30 -14.81
CA PRO A 23 35.13 -37.97 -14.23
C PRO A 23 33.89 -37.24 -14.80
N LEU A 24 33.80 -35.94 -14.50
CA LEU A 24 33.15 -34.88 -15.29
C LEU A 24 31.71 -34.47 -14.97
N LEU A 25 31.62 -33.21 -14.52
CA LEU A 25 30.63 -32.21 -14.93
C LEU A 25 29.19 -32.43 -14.47
N ALA A 26 28.94 -32.07 -13.22
CA ALA A 26 27.70 -31.39 -12.88
C ALA A 26 28.05 -30.26 -11.91
N GLY A 27 28.46 -29.13 -12.46
CA GLY A 27 28.32 -27.88 -11.72
C GLY A 27 26.85 -27.77 -11.32
N CYS A 28 26.59 -27.49 -10.05
CA CYS A 28 25.32 -26.97 -9.60
C CYS A 28 25.12 -25.58 -10.21
N MET A 29 24.82 -25.52 -11.51
CA MET A 29 24.01 -24.45 -12.03
C MET A 29 22.57 -24.87 -11.74
N PRO A 30 21.80 -24.12 -10.94
CA PRO A 30 20.36 -24.27 -10.97
C PRO A 30 19.92 -23.78 -12.36
N GLY A 31 19.87 -24.72 -13.31
CA GLY A 31 19.30 -24.51 -14.61
C GLY A 31 17.84 -24.16 -14.39
N THR A 32 17.49 -22.91 -14.70
CA THR A 32 16.13 -22.43 -14.79
C THR A 32 15.39 -23.28 -15.83
N ILE A 33 14.68 -24.29 -15.35
CA ILE A 33 13.59 -24.90 -16.12
C ILE A 33 12.50 -23.82 -16.15
N GLU A 34 12.56 -22.93 -17.13
CA GLU A 34 11.51 -21.97 -17.45
C GLU A 34 10.27 -22.73 -17.92
N THR A 35 9.57 -23.32 -16.96
CA THR A 35 8.21 -23.80 -17.16
C THR A 35 7.32 -22.57 -17.29
N VAL A 36 6.42 -22.58 -18.27
CA VAL A 36 5.40 -21.55 -18.49
C VAL A 36 4.57 -21.28 -17.22
N ALA A 37 4.45 -22.29 -16.35
CA ALA A 37 3.86 -22.15 -15.02
C ALA A 37 4.74 -21.33 -14.05
N GLY A 38 6.08 -21.47 -14.13
CA GLY A 38 7.03 -20.69 -13.34
C GLY A 38 7.10 -19.22 -13.76
N THR A 39 7.01 -18.91 -15.05
CA THR A 39 6.91 -17.52 -15.51
C THR A 39 5.57 -16.89 -15.14
N ALA A 40 4.45 -17.61 -15.21
CA ALA A 40 3.17 -17.14 -14.71
C ALA A 40 3.19 -16.91 -13.19
N PHE A 41 3.72 -17.85 -12.40
CA PHE A 41 3.87 -17.72 -10.94
C PHE A 41 4.81 -16.58 -10.55
N ILE A 42 5.94 -16.41 -11.25
CA ILE A 42 6.85 -15.27 -11.02
C ILE A 42 6.19 -13.94 -11.44
N TRP A 43 5.39 -13.93 -12.50
CA TRP A 43 4.67 -12.74 -12.94
C TRP A 43 3.55 -12.36 -11.97
N GLU A 44 2.78 -13.34 -11.50
CA GLU A 44 1.75 -13.19 -10.47
C GLU A 44 2.38 -12.76 -9.15
N GLN A 45 3.50 -13.35 -8.73
CA GLN A 45 4.28 -12.87 -7.58
C GLN A 45 4.80 -11.45 -7.79
N LYS A 46 5.39 -11.12 -8.95
CA LYS A 46 5.89 -9.75 -9.22
C LYS A 46 4.75 -8.72 -9.23
N GLN A 47 3.59 -9.09 -9.77
CA GLN A 47 2.40 -8.26 -9.71
C GLN A 47 1.95 -8.08 -8.26
N ASP A 48 1.80 -9.16 -7.50
CA ASP A 48 1.42 -9.15 -6.08
C ASP A 48 2.38 -8.28 -5.24
N TYR A 49 3.70 -8.43 -5.44
CA TYR A 49 4.73 -7.61 -4.81
C TYR A 49 4.66 -6.14 -5.23
N LYS A 50 4.42 -5.84 -6.52
CA LYS A 50 4.27 -4.45 -6.99
C LYS A 50 3.04 -3.79 -6.37
N HIS A 51 1.91 -4.52 -6.29
CA HIS A 51 0.64 -4.02 -5.76
C HIS A 51 0.74 -3.76 -4.25
N LYS A 52 1.38 -4.67 -3.51
CA LYS A 52 1.65 -4.54 -2.08
C LYS A 52 2.48 -3.30 -1.74
N ASN A 53 3.52 -3.03 -2.53
CA ASN A 53 4.42 -1.90 -2.29
C ASN A 53 3.76 -0.53 -2.51
N GLU A 54 2.74 -0.43 -3.35
CA GLU A 54 2.07 0.85 -3.62
C GLU A 54 1.21 1.30 -2.44
N VAL A 55 0.47 0.37 -1.81
CA VAL A 55 -0.34 0.65 -0.62
C VAL A 55 0.57 0.90 0.58
N ASP A 56 1.55 0.02 0.84
CA ASP A 56 2.48 0.18 1.96
C ASP A 56 3.23 1.53 1.89
N ARG A 57 3.68 1.95 0.69
CA ARG A 57 4.33 3.26 0.51
C ARG A 57 3.38 4.43 0.79
N ALA A 58 2.13 4.35 0.35
CA ALA A 58 1.15 5.41 0.61
C ALA A 58 0.85 5.52 2.11
N VAL A 59 0.74 4.38 2.81
CA VAL A 59 0.54 4.31 4.26
C VAL A 59 1.73 4.86 5.03
N ASP A 60 2.95 4.45 4.68
CA ASP A 60 4.15 4.92 5.37
C ASP A 60 4.36 6.42 5.20
N LYS A 61 4.05 6.94 4.01
CA LYS A 61 4.06 8.38 3.75
C LYS A 61 2.99 9.09 4.57
N TYR A 62 1.78 8.54 4.60
CA TYR A 62 0.68 9.08 5.39
C TYR A 62 0.99 9.14 6.88
N VAL A 63 1.43 8.04 7.48
CA VAL A 63 1.78 7.99 8.92
C VAL A 63 2.84 9.02 9.28
N ARG A 64 3.82 9.25 8.40
CA ARG A 64 4.89 10.23 8.59
C ARG A 64 4.37 11.66 8.53
N ASP A 65 3.61 11.97 7.47
CA ASP A 65 3.04 13.30 7.23
C ASP A 65 2.09 13.71 8.37
N HIS A 66 1.39 12.74 8.95
CA HIS A 66 0.32 12.98 9.91
C HIS A 66 0.77 12.88 11.38
N ALA A 67 1.99 12.43 11.65
CA ALA A 67 2.56 12.40 13.01
C ALA A 67 2.61 13.78 13.68
N GLU A 68 2.62 14.85 12.89
CA GLU A 68 2.69 16.24 13.34
C GLU A 68 1.37 17.02 13.07
N SER A 69 0.28 16.30 12.76
CA SER A 69 -1.00 16.92 12.44
C SER A 69 -1.58 17.71 13.63
N PRO A 70 -2.22 18.88 13.37
CA PRO A 70 -2.87 19.69 14.41
C PRO A 70 -4.19 19.07 14.90
N CYS A 71 -4.65 17.97 14.31
CA CYS A 71 -5.86 17.27 14.70
C CYS A 71 -5.71 16.61 16.08
N LYS A 72 -6.74 16.73 16.92
CA LYS A 72 -6.82 15.99 18.18
C LYS A 72 -7.29 14.56 17.90
N TYR A 73 -6.91 13.61 18.77
CA TYR A 73 -7.15 12.18 18.64
C TYR A 73 -8.60 11.76 18.31
N ASP A 74 -9.59 12.59 18.64
CA ASP A 74 -11.02 12.36 18.39
C ASP A 74 -11.48 12.89 17.02
N GLU A 75 -11.00 14.05 16.58
CA GLU A 75 -11.24 14.60 15.23
C GLU A 75 -10.51 13.79 14.14
N ASP A 76 -9.50 13.00 14.54
CA ASP A 76 -8.65 12.19 13.66
C ASP A 76 -8.86 10.67 13.85
N ARG A 77 -9.87 10.21 14.59
CA ARG A 77 -10.11 8.76 14.81
C ARG A 77 -10.15 7.94 13.53
N VAL A 78 -10.55 8.57 12.45
CA VAL A 78 -10.69 7.94 11.15
C VAL A 78 -9.35 7.88 10.37
N MET A 79 -8.32 8.64 10.80
CA MET A 79 -6.92 8.38 10.43
C MET A 79 -6.43 7.03 10.94
N THR A 80 -6.80 6.63 12.17
CA THR A 80 -6.45 5.30 12.67
C THR A 80 -7.09 4.22 11.79
N SER A 81 -8.36 4.42 11.41
CA SER A 81 -9.06 3.54 10.47
C SER A 81 -8.44 3.56 9.07
N ALA A 82 -7.89 4.68 8.60
CA ALA A 82 -7.12 4.76 7.35
C ALA A 82 -5.94 3.79 7.37
N VAL A 83 -5.07 3.93 8.36
CA VAL A 83 -3.90 3.07 8.52
C VAL A 83 -4.32 1.60 8.70
N GLU A 84 -5.37 1.33 9.47
CA GLU A 84 -5.86 -0.03 9.72
C GLU A 84 -6.52 -0.67 8.50
N ILE A 85 -7.39 0.03 7.78
CA ILE A 85 -8.02 -0.45 6.54
C ILE A 85 -6.92 -0.67 5.49
N LEU A 86 -6.02 0.28 5.32
CA LEU A 86 -4.93 0.15 4.36
C LEU A 86 -3.97 -0.99 4.72
N LYS A 87 -3.63 -1.17 5.99
CA LYS A 87 -2.82 -2.32 6.46
C LYS A 87 -3.55 -3.65 6.35
N LYS A 88 -4.85 -3.69 6.64
CA LYS A 88 -5.70 -4.90 6.58
C LYS A 88 -5.86 -5.41 5.15
N TYR A 89 -5.93 -4.49 4.18
CA TYR A 89 -6.16 -4.81 2.77
C TYR A 89 -4.93 -4.54 1.88
N ARG A 90 -3.73 -4.35 2.46
CA ARG A 90 -2.48 -4.12 1.71
C ARG A 90 -2.15 -5.19 0.67
N LEU A 91 -2.62 -6.43 0.89
CA LEU A 91 -2.39 -7.57 -0.01
C LEU A 91 -3.39 -7.63 -1.16
N THR A 92 -4.43 -6.78 -1.18
CA THR A 92 -5.43 -6.79 -2.26
C THR A 92 -5.18 -5.74 -3.34
N GLY A 93 -4.15 -4.90 -3.16
CA GLY A 93 -3.79 -3.83 -4.09
C GLY A 93 -4.64 -2.56 -3.97
N LEU A 94 -4.12 -1.46 -4.53
CA LEU A 94 -4.70 -0.11 -4.41
C LEU A 94 -6.13 -0.02 -4.97
N GLU A 95 -6.41 -0.71 -6.07
CA GLU A 95 -7.70 -0.66 -6.75
C GLU A 95 -8.83 -1.26 -5.90
N GLU A 96 -8.61 -2.44 -5.32
CA GLU A 96 -9.59 -3.12 -4.47
C GLU A 96 -9.86 -2.33 -3.18
N VAL A 97 -8.80 -1.73 -2.61
CA VAL A 97 -8.93 -0.83 -1.46
C VAL A 97 -9.78 0.38 -1.83
N TYR A 98 -9.50 1.02 -2.97
CA TYR A 98 -10.24 2.19 -3.43
C TYR A 98 -11.72 1.86 -3.66
N LYS A 99 -12.02 0.75 -4.33
CA LYS A 99 -13.40 0.29 -4.58
C LYS A 99 -14.19 0.03 -3.29
N ARG A 100 -13.53 -0.50 -2.25
CA ARG A 100 -14.17 -0.71 -0.94
C ARG A 100 -14.48 0.62 -0.25
N LEU A 101 -13.56 1.57 -0.31
CA LEU A 101 -13.78 2.91 0.25
C LEU A 101 -14.92 3.62 -0.50
N GLU A 102 -14.92 3.54 -1.83
CA GLU A 102 -16.00 4.07 -2.67
C GLU A 102 -17.36 3.46 -2.28
N GLY A 103 -17.43 2.14 -2.11
CA GLY A 103 -18.66 1.48 -1.66
C GLY A 103 -19.13 1.90 -0.25
N ILE A 104 -18.21 2.25 0.67
CA ILE A 104 -18.58 2.81 1.99
C ILE A 104 -19.10 4.24 1.85
N TYR A 105 -18.47 5.04 0.99
CA TYR A 105 -18.86 6.43 0.75
C TYR A 105 -20.26 6.53 0.10
N GLU A 106 -20.54 5.65 -0.86
CA GLU A 106 -21.81 5.59 -1.60
C GLU A 106 -22.97 4.96 -0.80
N ASP A 107 -22.68 4.21 0.28
CA ASP A 107 -23.69 3.60 1.13
C ASP A 107 -24.32 4.63 2.08
N GLU A 108 -25.46 5.19 1.68
CA GLU A 108 -26.23 6.16 2.49
C GLU A 108 -26.74 5.60 3.82
N SER A 109 -26.69 4.28 4.05
CA SER A 109 -27.01 3.70 5.36
C SER A 109 -25.88 3.86 6.39
N GLN A 110 -24.67 4.19 5.94
CA GLN A 110 -23.54 4.45 6.83
C GLN A 110 -23.64 5.83 7.50
N PRO A 111 -23.20 5.97 8.74
CA PRO A 111 -23.07 7.27 9.40
C PRO A 111 -22.13 8.23 8.64
N ASP A 112 -22.41 9.53 8.71
CA ASP A 112 -21.64 10.58 8.02
C ASP A 112 -20.15 10.53 8.35
N ASN A 113 -19.77 10.30 9.61
CA ASN A 113 -18.37 10.20 10.01
C ASN A 113 -17.65 9.00 9.36
N VAL A 114 -18.37 7.92 9.06
CA VAL A 114 -17.83 6.74 8.34
C VAL A 114 -17.67 7.06 6.86
N ARG A 115 -18.67 7.70 6.25
CA ARG A 115 -18.65 8.10 4.83
C ARG A 115 -17.59 9.17 4.55
N ALA A 116 -17.52 10.20 5.38
CA ALA A 116 -16.45 11.20 5.40
C ALA A 116 -15.08 10.52 5.55
N GLY A 117 -15.04 9.50 6.38
CA GLY A 117 -13.90 8.63 6.57
C GLY A 117 -13.36 7.99 5.31
N ALA A 118 -14.24 7.35 4.56
CA ALA A 118 -13.90 6.72 3.31
C ALA A 118 -13.43 7.74 2.28
N LEU A 119 -14.13 8.87 2.16
CA LEU A 119 -13.81 9.93 1.21
C LEU A 119 -12.44 10.58 1.49
N TYR A 120 -12.14 10.86 2.76
CA TYR A 120 -10.83 11.33 3.20
C TYR A 120 -9.73 10.34 2.81
N ASN A 121 -9.96 9.05 3.05
CA ASN A 121 -9.03 7.97 2.71
C ASN A 121 -8.76 7.86 1.22
N MET A 122 -9.80 7.97 0.40
CA MET A 122 -9.67 8.02 -1.05
C MET A 122 -8.78 9.19 -1.48
N ALA A 123 -8.97 10.38 -0.91
CA ALA A 123 -8.16 11.55 -1.20
C ALA A 123 -6.67 11.35 -0.83
N VAL A 124 -6.42 10.81 0.36
CA VAL A 124 -5.08 10.46 0.87
C VAL A 124 -4.36 9.48 -0.04
N LEU A 125 -5.05 8.41 -0.47
CA LEU A 125 -4.50 7.41 -1.37
C LEU A 125 -4.12 8.01 -2.72
N GLN A 126 -4.98 8.84 -3.29
CA GLN A 126 -4.72 9.44 -4.60
C GLN A 126 -3.57 10.46 -4.55
N SER A 127 -3.38 11.16 -3.44
CA SER A 127 -2.27 12.12 -3.31
C SER A 127 -0.92 11.46 -2.98
N ARG A 128 -0.91 10.29 -2.31
CA ARG A 128 0.32 9.65 -1.79
C ARG A 128 0.79 8.39 -2.53
N ARG A 129 0.01 7.87 -3.47
CA ARG A 129 0.42 6.74 -4.36
C ARG A 129 1.68 7.06 -5.18
N HIS A 130 2.36 6.03 -5.69
CA HIS A 130 3.63 6.16 -6.43
C HIS A 130 3.57 7.14 -7.61
N ALA A 131 2.44 7.17 -8.32
CA ALA A 131 2.12 8.17 -9.34
C ALA A 131 0.89 8.96 -8.86
N PRO A 132 1.09 10.08 -8.12
CA PRO A 132 -0.01 10.84 -7.52
C PRO A 132 -1.03 11.32 -8.54
N LYS A 133 -2.31 11.09 -8.26
CA LYS A 133 -3.42 11.67 -9.01
C LYS A 133 -3.89 12.93 -8.28
N LYS A 134 -3.06 13.98 -8.27
CA LYS A 134 -3.28 15.20 -7.48
C LYS A 134 -4.62 15.87 -7.78
N ILE A 135 -5.01 15.97 -9.05
CA ILE A 135 -6.31 16.55 -9.45
C ILE A 135 -7.46 15.78 -8.80
N LEU A 136 -7.46 14.45 -8.87
CA LEU A 136 -8.49 13.63 -8.24
C LEU A 136 -8.48 13.78 -6.70
N ALA A 137 -7.30 13.83 -6.08
CA ALA A 137 -7.21 14.07 -4.64
C ALA A 137 -7.81 15.42 -4.23
N ARG A 138 -7.58 16.48 -5.02
CA ARG A 138 -8.18 17.80 -4.79
C ARG A 138 -9.70 17.75 -4.86
N GLU A 139 -10.25 17.07 -5.87
CA GLU A 139 -11.69 16.90 -6.01
C GLU A 139 -12.30 16.22 -4.79
N LEU A 140 -11.69 15.12 -4.34
CA LEU A 140 -12.16 14.38 -3.16
C LEU A 140 -12.07 15.21 -1.88
N PHE A 141 -11.01 16.02 -1.69
CA PHE A 141 -10.92 16.92 -0.53
C PHE A 141 -11.96 18.06 -0.58
N LYS A 142 -12.23 18.62 -1.77
CA LYS A 142 -13.31 19.61 -1.93
C LYS A 142 -14.68 19.00 -1.64
N GLN A 143 -14.90 17.79 -2.11
CA GLN A 143 -16.13 17.05 -1.86
C GLN A 143 -16.31 16.75 -0.37
N LEU A 144 -15.26 16.31 0.33
CA LEU A 144 -15.26 16.12 1.77
C LEU A 144 -15.64 17.40 2.53
N TYR A 145 -15.08 18.54 2.11
CA TYR A 145 -15.38 19.84 2.72
C TYR A 145 -16.85 20.29 2.51
N ILE A 146 -17.43 19.96 1.35
CA ILE A 146 -18.81 20.33 1.00
C ILE A 146 -19.82 19.42 1.69
N GLU A 147 -19.65 18.10 1.56
CA GLU A 147 -20.63 17.10 2.01
C GLU A 147 -20.59 16.86 3.51
N PHE A 148 -19.41 16.96 4.13
CA PHE A 148 -19.22 16.66 5.56
C PHE A 148 -18.51 17.82 6.28
N PRO A 149 -19.11 19.03 6.34
CA PRO A 149 -18.43 20.25 6.83
C PRO A 149 -18.04 20.21 8.32
N ASN A 150 -18.62 19.28 9.09
CA ASN A 150 -18.31 19.08 10.49
C ASN A 150 -17.20 18.04 10.73
N GLU A 151 -16.88 17.21 9.73
CA GLU A 151 -15.88 16.17 9.81
C GLU A 151 -14.51 16.71 9.38
N TYR A 152 -13.43 16.22 10.01
CA TYR A 152 -12.05 16.57 9.65
C TYR A 152 -11.68 18.05 9.65
N ARG A 153 -12.43 18.92 10.34
CA ARG A 153 -12.23 20.38 10.30
C ARG A 153 -10.79 20.82 10.55
N CYS A 154 -10.05 20.12 11.42
CA CYS A 154 -8.65 20.39 11.73
C CYS A 154 -7.73 20.39 10.51
N ILE A 155 -7.90 19.48 9.53
CA ILE A 155 -7.02 19.40 8.35
C ILE A 155 -7.19 20.59 7.41
N PHE A 156 -8.35 21.26 7.47
CA PHE A 156 -8.67 22.42 6.63
C PHE A 156 -8.34 23.77 7.30
N LYS A 157 -8.06 23.78 8.61
CA LYS A 157 -7.70 25.00 9.34
C LYS A 157 -6.40 25.60 8.81
N ALA A 158 -6.35 26.93 8.76
CA ALA A 158 -5.14 27.67 8.41
C ALA A 158 -4.04 27.41 9.44
N THR A 159 -3.12 26.53 9.07
CA THR A 159 -2.00 26.05 9.89
C THR A 159 -0.80 25.80 8.97
N GLU A 160 0.41 25.93 9.52
CA GLU A 160 1.64 25.62 8.78
C GLU A 160 1.64 24.17 8.28
N TRP A 161 1.06 23.24 9.07
CA TRP A 161 0.91 21.85 8.67
C TRP A 161 0.03 21.70 7.43
N ARG A 162 -1.15 22.36 7.38
CA ARG A 162 -2.02 22.33 6.20
C ARG A 162 -1.27 22.81 4.96
N ASP A 163 -0.57 23.94 5.08
CA ASP A 163 0.12 24.57 3.96
C ASP A 163 1.25 23.66 3.45
N SER A 164 2.02 23.05 4.36
CA SER A 164 3.02 22.03 4.04
C SER A 164 2.41 20.80 3.33
N MET A 165 1.24 20.32 3.78
CA MET A 165 0.54 19.22 3.11
C MET A 165 0.05 19.58 1.70
N ILE A 166 -0.42 20.82 1.51
CA ILE A 166 -0.80 21.32 0.19
C ILE A 166 0.41 21.34 -0.73
N GLU A 167 1.54 21.90 -0.30
CA GLU A 167 2.78 21.99 -1.09
C GLU A 167 3.26 20.61 -1.53
N GLN A 168 3.37 19.69 -0.57
CA GLN A 168 3.94 18.38 -0.84
C GLN A 168 3.02 17.49 -1.68
N GLN A 169 1.72 17.49 -1.39
CA GLN A 169 0.81 16.46 -1.89
C GLN A 169 -0.16 16.97 -2.95
N LEU A 170 -0.51 18.26 -2.94
CA LEU A 170 -1.64 18.77 -3.72
C LEU A 170 -1.22 19.71 -4.84
N LEU A 171 -0.18 20.54 -4.70
CA LEU A 171 0.22 21.51 -5.73
C LEU A 171 0.59 20.87 -7.08
N LEU A 172 0.14 21.50 -8.16
CA LEU A 172 0.56 21.23 -9.53
C LEU A 172 1.78 22.11 -9.88
N PRO A 173 2.54 21.79 -10.94
CA PRO A 173 3.69 22.58 -11.34
C PRO A 173 3.33 24.06 -11.57
N GLY A 174 4.04 24.97 -10.89
CA GLY A 174 3.89 26.42 -11.05
C GLY A 174 2.87 27.10 -10.14
N GLU A 175 2.17 26.34 -9.29
CA GLU A 175 1.22 26.92 -8.31
C GLU A 175 1.89 27.25 -6.97
N THR A 176 1.22 28.11 -6.19
CA THR A 176 1.52 28.39 -4.79
C THR A 176 0.38 27.91 -3.89
N VAL A 177 0.61 27.80 -2.59
CA VAL A 177 -0.45 27.52 -1.60
C VAL A 177 -1.57 28.55 -1.68
N GLU A 178 -1.21 29.83 -1.83
CA GLU A 178 -2.18 30.93 -1.95
C GLU A 178 -3.04 30.78 -3.21
N SER A 179 -2.44 30.52 -4.37
CA SER A 179 -3.20 30.34 -5.61
C SER A 179 -4.13 29.12 -5.52
N PHE A 180 -3.64 28.03 -4.93
CA PHE A 180 -4.42 26.81 -4.71
C PHE A 180 -5.63 27.05 -3.81
N LEU A 181 -5.43 27.69 -2.66
CA LEU A 181 -6.51 27.95 -1.69
C LEU A 181 -7.57 28.89 -2.28
N ARG A 182 -7.15 29.91 -3.03
CA ARG A 182 -8.06 30.83 -3.72
C ARG A 182 -8.93 30.09 -4.74
N GLU A 183 -8.32 29.29 -5.60
CA GLU A 183 -9.05 28.50 -6.60
C GLU A 183 -10.01 27.50 -5.94
N ALA A 184 -9.56 26.80 -4.90
CA ALA A 184 -10.39 25.87 -4.15
C ALA A 184 -11.61 26.56 -3.53
N ALA A 185 -11.43 27.76 -2.95
CA ALA A 185 -12.53 28.54 -2.40
C ALA A 185 -13.54 28.96 -3.48
N GLU A 186 -13.07 29.48 -4.62
CA GLU A 186 -13.92 29.87 -5.75
C GLU A 186 -14.75 28.69 -6.30
N ASP A 187 -14.15 27.51 -6.38
CA ASP A 187 -14.83 26.30 -6.87
C ASP A 187 -15.83 25.75 -5.84
N ILE A 188 -15.50 25.77 -4.55
CA ILE A 188 -16.43 25.37 -3.47
C ILE A 188 -17.68 26.26 -3.48
N GLU A 189 -17.51 27.58 -3.59
CA GLU A 189 -18.65 28.51 -3.64
C GLU A 189 -19.54 28.27 -4.86
N LYS A 190 -18.94 27.99 -6.03
CA LYS A 190 -19.70 27.62 -7.24
C LYS A 190 -20.52 26.35 -7.02
N ARG A 191 -19.96 25.32 -6.38
CA ARG A 191 -20.65 24.04 -6.16
C ARG A 191 -21.80 24.16 -5.16
N LYS A 192 -21.59 24.93 -4.08
CA LYS A 192 -22.65 25.20 -3.09
C LYS A 192 -23.81 26.00 -3.66
N GLY A 193 -23.56 26.86 -4.65
CA GLY A 193 -24.60 27.63 -5.33
C GLY A 193 -25.38 26.88 -6.42
N VAL A 194 -24.98 25.65 -6.75
CA VAL A 194 -25.62 24.80 -7.78
C VAL A 194 -26.46 23.67 -7.15
N GLN A 195 -26.29 23.39 -5.86
CA GLN A 195 -27.11 22.46 -5.07
C GLN A 195 -28.39 23.12 -4.56
#